data_AF-K9PR39-F1
#
_entry.id   AF-K9PR39-F1
#
_cell.length_a   1.000
_cell.length_b   1.000
_cell.length_c   1.000
_cell.angle_alpha   90.00
_cell.angle_beta   90.00
_cell.angle_gamma   90.00
#
_symmetry.space_group_name_H-M   'P 1'
#
loop_
_entity.id
_entity.type
_entity.pdbx_description
1 polymer ?
#
loop_
_entity_poly.entity_id
_entity_poly.type
_entity_poly.pdbx_seq_one_letter_code
_entity_poly.pdbx_strand_id
1 'polypeptide(L)'
;MPDKSVSLVGETMKEIADSYKKSLESPVSLLQLKTLTTAIAPLQIPDETIISDWERLIIQAQRINQMAAELEVMLREFKAIATRLNSQNVCDYLTVRVPWIKHKSDESFVLTTRKVDLFRAEREASLLAQQLRQQTRKKALRLQRYGNSKADTADSNLVNFKLR
;
A
#
# COMPACT_ATOMS: atom_id res chain seq x y z
N MET A 1 42.36 22.60 26.43
CA MET A 1 41.21 23.32 25.82
C MET A 1 40.12 22.30 25.59
N PRO A 2 39.03 22.29 26.38
CA PRO A 2 37.92 21.36 26.15
C PRO A 2 36.90 22.00 25.21
N ASP A 3 36.75 21.42 24.02
CA ASP A 3 35.72 21.82 23.07
C ASP A 3 34.36 21.30 23.52
N LYS A 4 33.44 22.24 23.68
CA LYS A 4 32.07 22.04 24.14
C LYS A 4 31.23 21.50 22.98
N SER A 5 30.72 20.27 23.11
CA SER A 5 29.68 19.74 22.24
C SER A 5 28.35 20.43 22.55
N VAL A 6 27.87 21.25 21.62
CA VAL A 6 26.52 21.83 21.62
C VAL A 6 25.54 20.72 21.25
N SER A 7 24.68 20.31 22.18
CA SER A 7 23.59 19.38 21.89
C SER A 7 22.45 20.13 21.19
N LEU A 8 22.06 19.64 20.01
CA LEU A 8 20.86 20.11 19.34
C LEU A 8 19.64 19.60 20.13
N VAL A 9 18.84 20.59 20.53
CA VAL A 9 17.52 20.48 21.12
C VAL A 9 16.65 19.55 20.27
N GLY A 10 16.17 18.47 20.90
CA GLY A 10 15.17 17.58 20.35
C GLY A 10 13.85 18.34 20.19
N GLU A 11 13.56 18.71 18.95
CA GLU A 11 12.30 19.28 18.54
C GLU A 11 11.23 18.19 18.60
N THR A 12 10.29 18.34 19.53
CA THR A 12 9.18 17.42 19.74
C THR A 12 8.25 17.45 18.54
N MET A 13 8.16 16.31 17.83
CA MET A 13 7.19 16.12 16.75
C MET A 13 5.78 16.30 17.32
N LYS A 14 5.04 17.25 16.73
CA LYS A 14 3.61 17.42 16.98
C LYS A 14 2.86 16.21 16.42
N GLU A 15 2.14 15.54 17.30
CA GLU A 15 1.21 14.45 17.03
C GLU A 15 0.09 14.96 16.11
N ILE A 16 0.04 14.44 14.88
CA ILE A 16 -1.06 14.69 13.95
C ILE A 16 -2.18 13.75 14.38
N ALA A 17 -3.17 14.30 15.07
CA ALA A 17 -4.36 13.60 15.51
C ALA A 17 -5.14 13.01 14.32
N ASP A 18 -5.43 11.72 14.41
CA ASP A 18 -6.19 10.92 13.45
C ASP A 18 -7.64 11.42 13.29
N SER A 19 -7.85 12.29 12.30
CA SER A 19 -9.18 12.72 11.84
C SER A 19 -9.67 11.83 10.70
N TYR A 20 -10.11 10.61 11.00
CA TYR A 20 -10.83 9.77 10.02
C TYR A 20 -12.06 9.02 10.55
N LYS A 21 -12.49 9.27 11.78
CA LYS A 21 -13.77 8.76 12.28
C LYS A 21 -14.91 9.74 12.02
N LYS A 22 -15.26 9.95 10.75
CA LYS A 22 -16.56 10.50 10.39
C LYS A 22 -17.45 9.33 9.98
N SER A 23 -18.03 8.65 10.98
CA SER A 23 -19.09 7.68 10.77
C SER A 23 -20.25 8.39 10.09
N LEU A 24 -20.51 8.02 8.83
CA LEU A 24 -21.73 8.36 8.13
C LEU A 24 -22.88 7.57 8.78
N GLU A 25 -23.47 8.16 9.82
CA GLU A 25 -24.72 7.67 10.40
C GLU A 25 -25.84 7.89 9.38
N SER A 26 -26.23 6.80 8.71
CA SER A 26 -27.52 6.73 8.01
C SER A 26 -28.62 6.71 9.07
N PRO A 27 -29.69 7.51 8.96
CA PRO A 27 -30.85 7.37 9.83
C PRO A 27 -31.58 6.09 9.43
N VAL A 28 -31.25 4.98 10.10
CA VAL A 28 -32.12 3.80 10.10
C VAL A 28 -33.34 4.19 10.91
N SER A 29 -34.41 4.58 10.23
CA SER A 29 -35.71 4.84 10.85
C SER A 29 -36.17 3.58 11.57
N LEU A 30 -36.00 3.62 12.89
CA LEU A 30 -36.46 2.61 13.83
C LEU A 30 -37.99 2.64 13.81
N LEU A 31 -38.58 1.72 13.05
CA LEU A 31 -40.01 1.50 12.96
C LEU A 31 -40.56 1.30 14.38
N GLN A 32 -41.28 2.30 14.87
CA GLN A 32 -41.96 2.26 16.15
C GLN A 32 -43.07 1.22 16.08
N LEU A 33 -42.82 0.07 16.71
CA LEU A 33 -43.79 -1.00 16.89
C LEU A 33 -44.84 -0.55 17.92
N LYS A 34 -45.92 0.09 17.45
CA LYS A 34 -47.11 0.34 18.25
C LYS A 34 -47.88 -0.96 18.42
N THR A 35 -47.91 -1.47 19.64
CA THR A 35 -48.79 -2.55 20.08
C THR A 35 -50.24 -2.09 20.05
N LEU A 36 -50.99 -2.48 19.02
CA LEU A 36 -52.44 -2.45 19.02
C LEU A 36 -52.97 -3.88 19.05
N THR A 37 -53.50 -4.23 20.21
CA THR A 37 -54.31 -5.42 20.48
C THR A 37 -55.58 -5.34 19.63
N THR A 38 -55.59 -5.99 18.48
CA THR A 38 -56.80 -6.17 17.66
C THR A 38 -56.72 -7.56 17.02
N ALA A 39 -57.84 -8.28 17.06
CA ALA A 39 -57.97 -9.68 16.71
C ALA A 39 -57.24 -10.07 15.41
N ILE A 40 -56.48 -11.16 15.47
CA ILE A 40 -55.64 -11.65 14.37
C ILE A 40 -56.54 -12.18 13.25
N ALA A 41 -56.83 -11.31 12.28
CA ALA A 41 -57.12 -11.74 10.92
C ALA A 41 -55.81 -12.23 10.28
N PRO A 42 -55.82 -13.29 9.44
CA PRO A 42 -54.63 -13.75 8.74
C PRO A 42 -54.02 -12.57 7.95
N LEU A 43 -52.80 -12.18 8.31
CA LEU A 43 -52.04 -11.16 7.59
C LEU A 43 -51.67 -11.74 6.22
N GLN A 44 -52.43 -11.40 5.20
CA GLN A 44 -52.00 -11.55 3.81
C GLN A 44 -50.79 -10.64 3.63
N ILE A 45 -49.59 -11.24 3.59
CA ILE A 45 -48.37 -10.55 3.20
C ILE A 45 -48.59 -10.12 1.75
N PRO A 46 -48.48 -8.82 1.41
CA PRO A 46 -48.58 -8.39 0.03
C PRO A 46 -47.35 -8.89 -0.73
N ASP A 47 -47.46 -10.08 -1.35
CA ASP A 47 -46.36 -10.75 -2.05
C ASP A 47 -45.83 -9.93 -3.24
N GLU A 48 -46.64 -9.00 -3.77
CA GLU A 48 -46.34 -8.25 -4.99
C GLU A 48 -45.19 -7.23 -4.81
N THR A 49 -45.02 -6.63 -3.63
CA THR A 49 -43.96 -5.62 -3.41
C THR A 49 -42.61 -6.27 -3.17
N ILE A 50 -42.58 -7.41 -2.48
CA ILE A 50 -41.36 -8.15 -2.12
C ILE A 50 -40.67 -8.68 -3.38
N ILE A 51 -41.43 -9.24 -4.32
CA ILE A 51 -40.89 -9.77 -5.59
C ILE A 51 -40.20 -8.64 -6.39
N SER A 52 -40.83 -7.46 -6.46
CA SER A 52 -40.28 -6.30 -7.19
C SER A 52 -38.98 -5.73 -6.56
N ASP A 53 -38.85 -5.80 -5.23
CA ASP A 53 -37.66 -5.36 -4.52
C ASP A 53 -36.47 -6.32 -4.76
N TRP A 54 -36.73 -7.62 -4.78
CA TRP A 54 -35.72 -8.63 -5.10
C TRP A 54 -35.24 -8.54 -6.54
N GLU A 55 -36.14 -8.32 -7.50
CA GLU A 55 -35.76 -8.09 -8.90
C GLU A 55 -34.88 -6.86 -9.05
N ARG A 56 -35.22 -5.75 -8.38
CA ARG A 56 -34.38 -4.55 -8.35
C ARG A 56 -33.00 -4.84 -7.77
N LEU A 57 -32.91 -5.63 -6.70
CA LEU A 57 -31.63 -6.00 -6.09
C LEU A 57 -30.79 -6.85 -7.03
N ILE A 58 -31.40 -7.81 -7.75
CA ILE A 58 -30.71 -8.64 -8.74
C ILE A 58 -30.13 -7.77 -9.86
N ILE A 59 -30.91 -6.83 -10.40
CA ILE A 59 -30.45 -5.89 -11.43
C ILE A 59 -29.30 -5.03 -10.90
N GLN A 60 -29.38 -4.54 -9.66
CA GLN A 60 -28.29 -3.77 -9.04
C GLN A 60 -27.03 -4.62 -8.86
N ALA A 61 -27.15 -5.86 -8.38
CA ALA A 61 -26.01 -6.77 -8.21
C ALA A 61 -25.33 -7.08 -9.55
N GLN A 62 -26.12 -7.33 -10.60
CA GLN A 62 -25.60 -7.52 -11.96
C GLN A 62 -24.85 -6.29 -12.45
N ARG A 63 -25.40 -5.09 -12.24
CA ARG A 63 -24.73 -3.83 -12.60
C ARG A 63 -23.42 -3.64 -11.85
N ILE A 64 -23.37 -3.94 -10.55
CA ILE A 64 -22.15 -3.85 -9.74
C ILE A 64 -21.09 -4.83 -10.27
N ASN A 65 -21.48 -6.07 -10.54
CA ASN A 65 -20.57 -7.08 -11.08
C ASN A 65 -20.02 -6.67 -12.44
N GLN A 66 -20.84 -6.07 -13.29
CA GLN A 66 -20.40 -5.56 -14.58
C GLN A 66 -19.39 -4.41 -14.42
N MET A 67 -19.68 -3.41 -13.58
CA MET A 67 -18.74 -2.33 -13.30
C MET A 67 -17.43 -2.85 -12.68
N ALA A 68 -17.50 -3.87 -11.83
CA ALA A 68 -16.32 -4.49 -11.25
C ALA A 68 -15.44 -5.17 -12.31
N ALA A 69 -16.05 -5.87 -13.27
CA ALA A 69 -15.33 -6.47 -14.39
C ALA A 69 -14.65 -5.40 -15.26
N GLU A 70 -15.36 -4.31 -15.58
CA GLU A 70 -14.82 -3.19 -16.35
C GLU A 70 -13.63 -2.52 -15.63
N LEU A 71 -13.74 -2.30 -14.32
CA LEU A 71 -12.65 -1.76 -13.51
C LEU A 71 -11.43 -2.67 -13.48
N GLU A 72 -11.62 -3.99 -13.41
CA GLU A 72 -10.51 -4.94 -13.43
C GLU A 72 -9.75 -4.87 -14.76
N VAL A 73 -10.46 -4.76 -15.88
CA VAL A 73 -9.85 -4.57 -17.22
C VAL A 73 -9.05 -3.28 -17.25
N MET A 74 -9.65 -2.16 -16.84
CA MET A 74 -8.98 -0.85 -16.83
C MET A 74 -7.73 -0.84 -15.94
N LEU A 75 -7.79 -1.50 -14.77
CA LEU A 75 -6.65 -1.60 -13.86
C LEU A 75 -5.52 -2.45 -14.46
N ARG A 76 -5.86 -3.52 -15.18
CA ARG A 76 -4.88 -4.35 -15.90
C ARG A 76 -4.20 -3.57 -17.01
N GLU A 77 -4.95 -2.78 -17.78
CA GLU A 77 -4.41 -1.91 -18.82
C GLU A 77 -3.51 -0.82 -18.24
N PHE A 78 -3.97 -0.13 -17.20
CA PHE A 78 -3.16 0.87 -16.50
C PHE A 78 -1.85 0.27 -15.97
N LYS A 79 -1.91 -0.92 -15.38
CA LYS A 79 -0.72 -1.64 -14.93
C LYS A 79 0.21 -1.96 -16.10
N ALA A 80 -0.32 -2.44 -17.23
CA ALA A 80 0.48 -2.70 -18.42
C ALA A 80 1.18 -1.41 -18.91
N ILE A 81 0.47 -0.29 -18.98
CA ILE A 81 1.03 1.02 -19.35
C ILE A 81 2.13 1.44 -18.35
N ALA A 82 1.86 1.35 -17.05
CA ALA A 82 2.82 1.71 -16.01
C ALA A 82 4.08 0.83 -16.08
N THR A 83 3.93 -0.47 -16.33
CA THR A 83 5.08 -1.37 -16.54
C THR A 83 5.86 -1.04 -17.80
N ARG A 84 5.19 -0.63 -18.88
CA ARG A 84 5.84 -0.20 -20.11
C ARG A 84 6.65 1.08 -19.88
N LEU A 85 6.09 2.05 -19.17
CA LEU A 85 6.80 3.28 -18.80
C LEU A 85 7.99 2.99 -17.88
N ASN A 86 7.84 2.12 -16.89
CA ASN A 86 8.97 1.73 -16.03
C ASN A 86 10.07 0.93 -16.78
N SER A 87 9.74 0.27 -17.89
CA SER A 87 10.72 -0.43 -18.73
C SER A 87 11.48 0.50 -19.67
N GLN A 88 10.93 1.68 -19.95
CA GLN A 88 11.64 2.73 -20.65
C GLN A 88 12.50 3.45 -19.60
N ASN A 89 13.81 3.56 -19.84
CA ASN A 89 14.66 4.38 -18.99
C ASN A 89 14.15 5.82 -19.09
N VAL A 90 13.37 6.27 -18.11
CA VAL A 90 12.73 7.61 -18.11
C VAL A 90 13.77 8.73 -18.15
N CYS A 91 15.01 8.42 -17.77
CA CYS A 91 16.14 9.33 -17.80
C CYS A 91 17.29 8.73 -18.61
N ASP A 92 17.59 9.33 -19.77
CA ASP A 92 18.84 9.08 -20.48
C ASP A 92 19.97 9.83 -19.76
N TYR A 93 20.76 9.09 -18.99
CA TYR A 93 21.90 9.63 -18.27
C TYR A 93 23.05 9.93 -19.23
N LEU A 94 23.13 11.18 -19.69
CA LEU A 94 24.18 11.62 -20.60
C LEU A 94 25.48 11.95 -19.84
N THR A 95 26.61 11.62 -20.46
CA THR A 95 27.92 12.04 -19.96
C THR A 95 28.11 13.54 -20.20
N VAL A 96 28.37 14.29 -19.14
CA VAL A 96 28.52 15.75 -19.20
C VAL A 96 29.99 16.12 -19.31
N ARG A 97 30.31 17.16 -20.09
CA ARG A 97 31.65 17.75 -20.14
C ARG A 97 31.78 18.80 -19.04
N VAL A 98 32.66 18.57 -18.09
CA VAL A 98 32.91 19.48 -16.96
C VAL A 98 34.28 20.13 -17.14
N PRO A 99 34.39 21.47 -16.99
CA PRO A 99 35.68 22.15 -16.99
C PRO A 99 36.54 21.64 -15.82
N TRP A 100 37.83 21.48 -16.09
CA TRP A 100 38.85 21.01 -15.16
C TRP A 100 40.13 21.80 -15.40
N ILE A 101 40.65 22.43 -14.35
CA ILE A 101 41.88 23.21 -14.41
C ILE A 101 43.05 22.28 -14.12
N LYS A 102 44.05 22.27 -15.00
CA LYS A 102 45.33 21.59 -14.77
C LYS A 102 46.40 22.64 -14.50
N HIS A 103 47.15 22.42 -13.42
CA HIS A 103 48.40 23.15 -13.18
C HIS A 103 49.52 22.44 -13.94
N LYS A 104 50.28 23.21 -14.71
CA LYS A 104 51.46 22.73 -15.44
C LYS A 104 52.74 23.00 -14.64
N SER A 105 53.85 22.42 -15.09
CA SER A 105 55.17 22.62 -14.47
C SER A 105 55.76 24.01 -14.70
N ASP A 106 55.20 24.78 -15.64
CA ASP A 106 55.58 26.16 -15.97
C ASP A 106 54.80 27.22 -15.15
N GLU A 107 54.20 26.80 -14.02
CA GLU A 107 53.30 27.60 -13.18
C GLU A 107 52.04 28.14 -13.89
N SER A 108 51.78 27.71 -15.13
CA SER A 108 50.57 28.10 -15.86
C SER A 108 49.38 27.20 -15.54
N PHE A 109 48.19 27.77 -15.63
CA PHE A 109 46.93 27.04 -15.51
C PHE A 109 46.31 26.85 -16.89
N VAL A 110 45.94 25.60 -17.21
CA VAL A 110 45.21 25.29 -18.43
C VAL A 110 43.82 24.80 -18.09
N LEU A 111 42.82 25.53 -18.58
CA LEU A 111 41.44 25.08 -18.57
C LEU A 111 41.27 23.97 -19.60
N THR A 112 40.94 22.78 -19.13
CA THR A 112 40.62 21.61 -19.96
C THR A 112 39.20 21.17 -19.69
N THR A 113 38.67 20.26 -20.51
CA THR A 113 37.37 19.63 -20.25
C THR A 113 37.56 18.14 -20.04
N ARG A 114 36.87 17.57 -19.05
CA ARG A 114 36.79 16.12 -18.88
C ARG A 114 35.34 15.65 -19.02
N LYS A 115 35.16 14.46 -19.59
CA LYS A 115 33.86 13.79 -19.61
C LYS A 115 33.63 13.15 -18.25
N VAL A 116 32.54 13.49 -17.58
CA VAL A 116 32.16 12.94 -16.27
C VAL A 116 30.71 12.46 -16.37
N ASP A 117 30.48 11.24 -15.90
CA ASP A 117 29.13 10.75 -15.68
C ASP A 117 28.70 11.14 -14.26
N LEU A 118 27.86 12.18 -14.17
CA LEU A 118 27.39 12.72 -12.90
C LEU A 118 26.47 11.73 -12.16
N PHE A 119 25.84 10.80 -12.88
CA PHE A 119 24.81 9.93 -12.36
C PHE A 119 25.29 8.50 -12.13
N ARG A 120 26.58 8.23 -12.34
CA ARG A 120 27.18 6.93 -12.06
C ARG A 120 26.89 6.47 -10.62
N ALA A 121 27.12 7.34 -9.64
CA ALA A 121 26.89 7.03 -8.23
C ALA A 121 25.40 6.74 -7.93
N GLU A 122 24.48 7.49 -8.57
CA GLU A 122 23.03 7.26 -8.42
C GLU A 122 22.63 5.89 -8.98
N ARG A 123 23.14 5.51 -10.16
CA ARG A 123 22.85 4.20 -10.77
C ARG A 123 23.39 3.05 -9.92
N GLU A 124 24.62 3.18 -9.42
CA GLU A 124 25.23 2.20 -8.52
C GLU A 124 24.42 2.07 -7.21
N ALA A 125 24.02 3.19 -6.62
CA ALA A 125 23.18 3.22 -5.41
C ALA A 125 21.80 2.59 -5.65
N SER A 126 21.18 2.87 -6.81
CA SER A 126 19.88 2.31 -7.19
C SER A 126 19.94 0.78 -7.35
N LEU A 127 20.98 0.27 -8.01
CA LEU A 127 21.21 -1.17 -8.16
C LEU A 127 21.38 -1.84 -6.79
N LEU A 128 22.19 -1.24 -5.90
CA LEU A 128 22.39 -1.73 -4.55
C LEU A 128 21.08 -1.75 -3.75
N ALA A 129 20.31 -0.66 -3.80
CA ALA A 129 19.01 -0.57 -3.13
C ALA A 129 18.04 -1.66 -3.63
N GLN A 130 18.03 -1.94 -4.94
CA GLN A 130 17.21 -3.00 -5.51
C GLN A 130 17.62 -4.39 -4.98
N GLN A 131 18.93 -4.66 -4.94
CA GLN A 131 19.46 -5.91 -4.37
C GLN A 131 19.06 -6.07 -2.90
N LEU A 132 19.20 -5.01 -2.09
CA LEU A 132 18.79 -5.03 -0.68
C LEU A 132 17.29 -5.29 -0.53
N ARG A 133 16.43 -4.63 -1.32
CA ARG A 133 14.98 -4.89 -1.32
C ARG A 133 14.66 -6.35 -1.63
N GLN A 134 15.35 -6.95 -2.60
CA GLN A 134 15.15 -8.36 -2.95
C GLN A 134 15.61 -9.29 -1.83
N GLN A 135 16.75 -9.00 -1.19
CA GLN A 135 17.24 -9.78 -0.05
C GLN A 135 16.29 -9.69 1.14
N THR A 136 15.80 -8.49 1.48
CA THR A 136 14.84 -8.28 2.56
C THR A 136 13.53 -9.01 2.29
N ARG A 137 13.02 -8.97 1.05
CA ARG A 137 11.83 -9.75 0.65
C ARG A 137 12.05 -11.26 0.83
N LYS A 138 13.20 -11.79 0.40
CA LYS A 138 13.54 -13.22 0.59
C LYS A 138 13.62 -13.60 2.07
N LYS A 139 14.21 -12.75 2.92
CA LYS A 139 14.29 -12.97 4.37
C LYS A 139 12.89 -12.95 5.00
N ALA A 140 12.06 -11.98 4.66
CA ALA A 140 10.69 -11.87 5.17
C ALA A 140 9.86 -13.12 4.85
N LEU A 141 9.93 -13.63 3.61
CA LEU A 141 9.24 -14.86 3.22
C LEU A 141 9.72 -16.10 4.01
N ARG A 142 11.02 -16.19 4.32
CA ARG A 142 11.55 -17.27 5.17
C ARG A 142 11.02 -17.20 6.59
N LEU A 143 10.96 -16.01 7.17
CA LEU A 143 10.42 -15.80 8.52
C LEU A 143 8.92 -16.12 8.58
N GLN A 144 8.16 -15.73 7.55
CA GLN A 144 6.73 -16.06 7.46
C GLN A 144 6.48 -17.58 7.47
N ARG A 145 7.32 -18.37 6.76
CA ARG A 145 7.23 -19.83 6.78
C ARG A 145 7.55 -20.45 8.14
N TYR A 146 8.47 -19.85 8.90
CA TYR A 146 8.86 -20.32 10.22
C TYR A 146 7.85 -19.94 11.33
N GLY A 147 7.08 -18.86 11.13
CA GLY A 147 6.02 -18.43 12.05
C GLY A 147 4.80 -19.35 12.02
N ASN A 148 4.42 -19.84 10.83
CA ASN A 148 3.25 -20.70 10.67
C ASN A 148 3.45 -22.12 11.25
N SER A 149 4.69 -22.61 11.35
CA SER A 149 4.97 -23.95 11.90
C SER A 149 4.90 -24.04 13.44
N LYS A 150 4.76 -22.91 14.16
CA LYS A 150 4.58 -22.92 15.63
C LYS A 150 3.12 -22.87 16.08
N ALA A 151 2.19 -22.54 15.19
CA ALA A 151 0.76 -22.54 15.52
C ALA A 151 0.16 -23.96 15.54
N ASP A 152 0.68 -24.88 14.73
CA ASP A 152 0.15 -26.25 14.61
C ASP A 152 0.57 -27.19 15.76
N THR A 153 1.47 -26.78 16.66
CA THR A 153 1.96 -27.63 17.77
C THR A 153 1.32 -27.30 19.13
N ALA A 154 0.49 -26.26 19.21
CA ALA A 154 -0.19 -25.88 20.46
C ALA A 154 -1.50 -26.68 20.70
N ASP A 155 -2.14 -27.18 19.65
CA ASP A 155 -3.41 -27.93 19.77
C ASP A 155 -3.22 -29.43 20.02
N SER A 156 -2.02 -30.00 19.82
CA SER A 156 -1.78 -31.44 20.03
C SER A 156 -1.46 -31.85 21.48
N ASN A 157 -1.29 -30.89 22.40
CA ASN A 157 -0.95 -31.17 23.81
C ASN A 157 -2.13 -31.08 24.79
N LEU A 158 -3.36 -30.83 24.31
CA LEU A 158 -4.56 -30.70 25.16
C LEU A 158 -5.47 -31.95 25.18
N VAL A 159 -4.99 -33.12 24.75
CA VAL A 159 -5.82 -34.36 24.66
C VAL A 159 -5.30 -35.52 25.51
N ASN A 160 -4.38 -35.30 26.47
CA ASN A 160 -3.85 -36.39 27.30
C ASN A 160 -3.95 -36.16 28.82
N PHE A 161 -5.05 -35.58 29.30
CA PHE A 161 -5.38 -35.62 30.74
C PHE A 161 -6.88 -35.85 30.97
N LYS A 162 -7.35 -37.07 30.68
CA LYS A 162 -8.52 -37.62 31.37
C LYS A 162 -8.55 -39.13 31.24
N LEU A 163 -8.13 -39.83 32.30
CA LEU A 163 -8.69 -41.10 32.81
C LEU A 163 -7.73 -41.69 33.85
N ARG A 164 -7.98 -41.38 35.13
CA ARG A 164 -7.98 -42.33 36.25
C ARG A 164 -8.61 -41.67 37.47
#